data_AF-A0A3M1FS77-F1
#
_entry.id   AF-A0A3M1FS77-F1
#
_cell.length_a   1.000
_cell.length_b   1.000
_cell.length_c   1.000
_cell.angle_alpha   90.00
_cell.angle_beta   90.00
_cell.angle_gamma   90.00
#
_symmetry.space_group_name_H-M   'P 1'
#
loop_
_entity.id
_entity.type
_entity.pdbx_description
1 polymer ?
#
loop_
_entity_poly.entity_id
_entity_poly.type
_entity_poly.pdbx_seq_one_letter_code
_entity_poly.pdbx_strand_id
1 'polypeptide(L)'
;MEHRSKFYISRRTKLLIVFFGVVVVSYSLTRIMNGSASIPTEFQEAREQGAIIAQNIVSLSNDSSKILKRISELDKEKRYIEAVAEAKKMLEKSAAVRNEAVKLAAELEKMTKALDSIKGGKAKNAALESITNWVALMNRLVDYSASLSRLSEVLQARFENRPTDQQVGVLIEQVNAEIRSINNFNEQARQAIRRMDFLVR
;
A
#
# COMPACT_ATOMS: atom_id res chain seq x y z
N MET A 1 2.18 -6.47 73.86
CA MET A 1 2.00 -5.01 73.79
C MET A 1 2.17 -4.59 72.35
N GLU A 2 1.08 -4.36 71.61
CA GLU A 2 1.13 -3.82 70.24
C GLU A 2 0.62 -2.37 70.25
N HIS A 3 1.53 -1.42 70.04
CA HIS A 3 1.18 -0.01 69.85
C HIS A 3 0.68 0.19 68.41
N ARG A 4 -0.65 0.28 68.20
CA ARG A 4 -1.21 0.77 66.94
C ARG A 4 -1.12 2.30 66.91
N SER A 5 -0.20 2.85 66.13
CA SER A 5 -0.11 4.29 65.90
C SER A 5 -1.31 4.78 65.09
N LYS A 6 -2.16 5.59 65.71
CA LYS A 6 -3.26 6.28 65.02
C LYS A 6 -2.69 7.53 64.36
N PHE A 7 -2.42 7.48 63.06
CA PHE A 7 -2.00 8.65 62.29
C PHE A 7 -3.15 9.67 62.20
N TYR A 8 -2.97 10.85 62.81
CA TYR A 8 -3.91 11.97 62.70
C TYR A 8 -3.59 12.80 61.46
N ILE A 9 -4.35 12.58 60.39
CA ILE A 9 -4.22 13.33 59.14
C ILE A 9 -4.97 14.67 59.28
N SER A 10 -4.27 15.80 59.06
CA SER A 10 -4.86 17.14 59.16
C SER A 10 -5.98 17.36 58.12
N ARG A 11 -6.97 18.22 58.42
CA ARG A 11 -8.10 18.51 57.50
C ARG A 11 -7.63 18.97 56.12
N ARG A 12 -6.53 19.73 56.05
CA ARG A 12 -5.94 20.21 54.78
C ARG A 12 -5.33 19.07 53.97
N THR A 13 -4.67 18.12 54.64
CA THR A 13 -4.10 16.92 54.00
C THR A 13 -5.20 15.99 53.48
N LYS A 14 -6.33 15.84 54.19
CA LYS A 14 -7.49 15.08 53.69
C LYS A 14 -8.07 15.70 52.41
N LEU A 15 -8.21 17.03 52.37
CA LEU A 15 -8.69 17.73 51.17
C LEU A 15 -7.74 17.56 49.98
N LEU A 16 -6.43 17.61 50.20
CA LEU A 16 -5.43 17.36 49.14
C LEU A 16 -5.49 15.93 48.60
N ILE A 17 -5.66 14.93 49.47
CA ILE A 17 -5.79 13.52 49.06
C ILE A 17 -7.06 13.32 48.23
N VAL A 18 -8.19 13.90 48.64
CA VAL A 18 -9.44 13.83 47.88
C VAL A 18 -9.30 14.53 46.53
N PHE A 19 -8.69 15.71 46.49
CA PHE A 19 -8.45 16.45 45.24
C PHE A 19 -7.58 15.65 44.27
N PHE A 20 -6.44 15.10 44.74
CA PHE A 20 -5.60 14.23 43.91
C PHE A 20 -6.34 12.97 43.48
N GLY A 21 -7.14 12.36 44.35
CA GLY A 21 -7.99 11.22 44.01
C GLY A 21 -8.96 11.53 42.88
N VAL A 22 -9.65 12.67 42.94
CA VAL A 22 -10.58 13.11 41.89
C VAL A 22 -9.87 13.40 40.57
N VAL A 23 -8.69 14.02 40.60
CA VAL A 23 -7.90 14.28 39.38
C VAL A 23 -7.42 12.99 38.74
N VAL A 24 -6.89 12.05 39.54
CA VAL A 24 -6.41 10.75 39.05
C VAL A 24 -7.57 9.90 38.52
N VAL A 25 -8.70 9.87 39.22
CA VAL A 25 -9.91 9.15 38.79
C VAL A 25 -10.48 9.78 37.51
N SER A 26 -10.57 11.09 37.42
CA SER A 26 -11.05 11.78 36.21
C SER A 26 -10.13 11.55 35.01
N TYR A 27 -8.82 11.61 35.20
CA TYR A 27 -7.82 11.30 34.17
C TYR A 27 -7.86 9.82 33.74
N SER A 28 -8.11 8.92 34.68
CA SER A 28 -8.24 7.49 34.40
C SER A 28 -9.56 7.17 33.70
N LEU A 29 -10.67 7.82 34.09
CA LEU A 29 -11.96 7.66 33.43
C LEU A 29 -11.95 8.17 31.99
N THR A 30 -11.30 9.30 31.70
CA THR A 30 -11.20 9.80 30.32
C THR A 30 -10.39 8.85 29.45
N ARG A 31 -9.35 8.19 30.00
CA ARG A 31 -8.58 7.18 29.27
C ARG A 31 -9.34 5.87 29.04
N ILE A 32 -10.21 5.47 29.98
CA ILE A 32 -11.02 4.25 29.86
C ILE A 32 -12.25 4.47 28.97
N MET A 33 -12.88 5.65 29.04
CA MET A 33 -14.04 6.01 28.21
C MET A 33 -13.63 6.33 26.75
N ASN A 34 -12.42 6.85 26.54
CA ASN A 34 -11.78 6.87 25.23
C ASN A 34 -11.24 5.48 24.92
N GLY A 35 -12.13 4.51 24.74
CA GLY A 35 -11.79 3.11 24.47
C GLY A 35 -10.69 3.03 23.43
N SER A 36 -9.67 2.21 23.70
CA SER A 36 -8.51 2.02 22.82
C SER A 36 -8.99 1.98 21.38
N ALA A 37 -8.49 2.89 20.55
CA ALA A 37 -8.74 2.82 19.13
C ALA A 37 -8.40 1.38 18.70
N SER A 38 -9.35 0.72 18.05
CA SER A 38 -9.21 -0.69 17.66
C SER A 38 -9.43 -0.76 16.17
N ILE A 39 -8.47 -1.36 15.47
CA ILE A 39 -8.60 -1.68 14.05
C ILE A 39 -9.34 -3.03 13.99
N PRO A 40 -10.42 -3.15 13.19
CA PRO A 40 -11.11 -4.42 12.98
C PRO A 40 -10.17 -5.47 12.38
N THR A 41 -10.32 -6.73 12.81
CA THR A 41 -9.51 -7.84 12.30
C THR A 41 -9.60 -7.96 10.79
N GLU A 42 -10.79 -7.79 10.20
CA GLU A 42 -11.00 -7.85 8.76
C GLU A 42 -10.22 -6.76 8.01
N PHE A 43 -10.14 -5.55 8.58
CA PHE A 43 -9.31 -4.49 8.02
C PHE A 43 -7.83 -4.84 8.12
N GLN A 44 -7.42 -5.41 9.26
CA GLN A 44 -6.04 -5.76 9.53
C GLN A 44 -5.54 -6.91 8.63
N GLU A 45 -6.34 -7.93 8.40
CA GLU A 45 -6.00 -9.01 7.47
C GLU A 45 -5.95 -8.49 6.03
N ALA A 46 -6.95 -7.71 5.61
CA ALA A 46 -7.02 -7.19 4.26
C ALA A 46 -5.87 -6.23 3.93
N ARG A 47 -5.46 -5.36 4.86
CA ARG A 47 -4.28 -4.49 4.65
C ARG A 47 -2.98 -5.28 4.54
N GLU A 48 -2.84 -6.38 5.28
CA GLU A 48 -1.63 -7.21 5.27
C GLU A 48 -1.50 -7.93 3.93
N GLN A 49 -2.60 -8.52 3.45
CA GLN A 49 -2.67 -9.12 2.12
C GLN A 49 -2.49 -8.07 1.02
N GLY A 50 -3.14 -6.92 1.13
CA GLY A 50 -2.98 -5.80 0.20
C GLY A 50 -1.53 -5.32 0.09
N ALA A 51 -0.80 -5.26 1.20
CA ALA A 51 0.61 -4.90 1.21
C ALA A 51 1.50 -5.95 0.51
N ILE A 52 1.22 -7.25 0.69
CA ILE A 52 1.92 -8.33 -0.02
C ILE A 52 1.68 -8.22 -1.54
N ILE A 53 0.42 -8.05 -1.95
CA ILE A 53 0.02 -7.90 -3.35
C ILE A 53 0.73 -6.67 -3.96
N ALA A 54 0.69 -5.53 -3.28
CA ALA A 54 1.36 -4.31 -3.75
C ALA A 54 2.88 -4.48 -3.88
N GLN A 55 3.52 -5.25 -2.99
CA GLN A 55 4.94 -5.58 -3.10
C GLN A 55 5.24 -6.48 -4.32
N ASN A 56 4.37 -7.45 -4.60
CA ASN A 56 4.48 -8.30 -5.79
C ASN A 56 4.34 -7.47 -7.07
N ILE A 57 3.40 -6.54 -7.12
CA ILE A 57 3.22 -5.58 -8.21
C ILE A 57 4.48 -4.77 -8.47
N VAL A 58 5.10 -4.19 -7.43
CA VAL A 58 6.35 -3.43 -7.56
C VAL A 58 7.47 -4.33 -8.10
N SER A 59 7.57 -5.57 -7.63
CA SER A 59 8.55 -6.54 -8.13
C SER A 59 8.35 -6.85 -9.61
N LEU A 60 7.12 -7.18 -10.02
CA LEU A 60 6.75 -7.43 -11.41
C LEU A 60 7.07 -6.22 -12.30
N SER A 61 6.80 -5.02 -11.78
CA SER A 61 7.04 -3.76 -12.47
C SER A 61 8.54 -3.51 -12.73
N ASN A 62 9.38 -3.77 -11.72
CA ASN A 62 10.83 -3.62 -11.83
C ASN A 62 11.47 -4.67 -12.74
N ASP A 63 10.91 -5.88 -12.80
CA ASP A 63 11.40 -6.93 -13.69
C ASP A 63 11.20 -6.57 -15.18
N SER A 64 10.14 -5.84 -15.53
CA SER A 64 9.91 -5.38 -16.91
C SER A 64 11.06 -4.54 -17.45
N SER A 65 11.70 -3.72 -16.61
CA SER A 65 12.88 -2.93 -16.99
C SER A 65 14.09 -3.81 -17.33
N LYS A 66 14.23 -4.97 -16.65
CA LYS A 66 15.28 -5.94 -16.97
C LYS A 66 15.02 -6.61 -18.32
N ILE A 67 13.77 -6.94 -18.61
CA ILE A 67 13.37 -7.50 -19.91
C ILE A 67 13.66 -6.49 -21.02
N LEU A 68 13.30 -5.22 -20.83
CA LEU A 68 13.60 -4.16 -21.80
C LEU A 68 15.08 -4.00 -22.08
N LYS A 69 15.92 -4.03 -21.03
CA LYS A 69 17.37 -3.99 -21.18
C LYS A 69 17.87 -5.18 -22.00
N ARG A 70 17.38 -6.39 -21.68
CA ARG A 70 17.75 -7.61 -22.41
C ARG A 70 17.36 -7.56 -23.89
N ILE A 71 16.16 -7.05 -24.20
CA ILE A 71 15.71 -6.86 -25.59
C ILE A 71 16.62 -5.88 -26.33
N SER A 72 17.03 -4.78 -25.69
CA SER A 72 17.96 -3.81 -26.28
C SER A 72 19.34 -4.42 -26.57
N GLU A 73 19.84 -5.29 -25.69
CA GLU A 73 21.09 -6.04 -25.90
C GLU A 73 20.96 -6.99 -27.10
N LEU A 74 19.89 -7.78 -27.16
CA LEU A 74 19.63 -8.73 -28.24
C LEU A 74 19.44 -8.03 -29.59
N ASP A 75 18.82 -6.85 -29.63
CA ASP A 75 18.68 -6.01 -30.82
C ASP A 75 20.06 -5.59 -31.36
N LYS A 76 20.96 -5.11 -30.48
CA LYS A 76 22.33 -4.72 -30.84
C LYS A 76 23.14 -5.91 -31.39
N GLU A 77 22.91 -7.09 -30.83
CA GLU A 77 23.52 -8.34 -31.28
C GLU A 77 22.85 -8.93 -32.54
N LYS A 78 21.80 -8.29 -33.07
CA LYS A 78 20.98 -8.77 -34.20
C LYS A 78 20.31 -10.14 -33.95
N ARG A 79 20.10 -10.50 -32.69
CA ARG A 79 19.47 -11.77 -32.25
C ARG A 79 17.96 -11.63 -32.16
N TYR A 80 17.33 -11.38 -33.30
CA TYR A 80 15.90 -10.99 -33.35
C TYR A 80 14.94 -12.09 -32.87
N ILE A 81 15.23 -13.37 -33.12
CA ILE A 81 14.39 -14.49 -32.65
C ILE A 81 14.32 -14.49 -31.12
N GLU A 82 15.46 -14.27 -30.46
CA GLU A 82 15.52 -14.21 -28.99
C GLU A 82 14.89 -12.93 -28.47
N ALA A 83 15.06 -11.80 -29.17
CA ALA A 83 14.41 -10.54 -28.82
C ALA A 83 12.88 -10.64 -28.87
N VAL A 84 12.33 -11.37 -29.85
CA VAL A 84 10.89 -11.69 -29.94
C VAL A 84 10.46 -12.56 -28.75
N ALA A 85 11.25 -13.58 -28.39
CA ALA A 85 10.94 -14.43 -27.23
C ALA A 85 10.93 -13.64 -25.92
N GLU A 86 11.89 -12.72 -25.72
CA GLU A 86 11.90 -11.81 -24.57
C GLU A 86 10.73 -10.82 -24.59
N ALA A 87 10.38 -10.28 -25.76
CA ALA A 87 9.23 -9.39 -25.90
C ALA A 87 7.92 -10.09 -25.48
N LYS A 88 7.75 -11.38 -25.80
CA LYS A 88 6.58 -12.17 -25.38
C LYS A 88 6.43 -12.28 -23.86
N LYS A 89 7.53 -12.30 -23.10
CA LYS A 89 7.48 -12.30 -21.62
C LYS A 89 6.80 -11.06 -21.06
N MET A 90 6.80 -9.92 -21.78
CA MET A 90 6.05 -8.73 -21.35
C MET A 90 4.54 -8.93 -21.37
N LEU A 91 4.00 -9.78 -22.26
CA LEU A 91 2.58 -10.13 -22.27
C LEU A 91 2.21 -10.96 -21.03
N GLU A 92 3.06 -11.92 -20.68
CA GLU A 92 2.90 -12.70 -19.45
C GLU A 92 2.92 -11.80 -18.21
N LYS A 93 3.82 -10.81 -18.17
CA LYS A 93 3.88 -9.81 -17.10
C LYS A 93 2.65 -8.91 -17.07
N SER A 94 2.15 -8.48 -18.23
CA SER A 94 0.90 -7.72 -18.33
C SER A 94 -0.28 -8.50 -17.74
N ALA A 95 -0.41 -9.79 -18.07
CA ALA A 95 -1.44 -10.64 -17.50
C ALA A 95 -1.27 -10.82 -15.97
N ALA A 96 -0.04 -11.04 -15.50
CA ALA A 96 0.25 -11.15 -14.07
C ALA A 96 -0.11 -9.87 -13.31
N VAL A 97 0.21 -8.69 -13.84
CA VAL A 97 -0.15 -7.39 -13.26
C VAL A 97 -1.67 -7.24 -13.15
N ARG A 98 -2.43 -7.61 -14.19
CA ARG A 98 -3.90 -7.55 -14.14
C ARG A 98 -4.48 -8.46 -13.06
N ASN A 99 -3.92 -9.66 -12.93
CA ASN A 99 -4.34 -10.59 -11.88
C ASN A 99 -4.06 -10.03 -10.47
N GLU A 100 -2.91 -9.42 -10.25
CA GLU A 100 -2.60 -8.77 -8.97
C GLU A 100 -3.50 -7.54 -8.71
N ALA A 101 -3.85 -6.78 -9.75
CA ALA A 101 -4.80 -5.66 -9.61
C ALA A 101 -6.19 -6.13 -9.16
N VAL A 102 -6.67 -7.26 -9.69
CA VAL A 102 -7.95 -7.88 -9.26
C VAL A 102 -7.89 -8.33 -7.81
N LYS A 103 -6.78 -8.97 -7.39
CA LYS A 103 -6.60 -9.38 -5.99
C LYS A 103 -6.56 -8.16 -5.06
N LEU A 104 -5.85 -7.11 -5.46
CA LEU A 104 -5.78 -5.87 -4.68
C LEU A 104 -7.17 -5.25 -4.52
N ALA A 105 -7.97 -5.21 -5.59
CA ALA A 105 -9.34 -4.70 -5.55
C ALA A 105 -10.20 -5.43 -4.50
N ALA A 106 -10.09 -6.77 -4.42
CA ALA A 106 -10.81 -7.57 -3.43
C ALA A 106 -10.41 -7.23 -1.99
N GLU A 107 -9.12 -7.01 -1.72
CA GLU A 107 -8.67 -6.59 -0.38
C GLU A 107 -9.09 -5.15 -0.05
N LEU A 108 -9.07 -4.24 -1.04
CA LEU A 108 -9.56 -2.87 -0.87
C LEU A 108 -11.06 -2.83 -0.55
N GLU A 109 -11.85 -3.71 -1.15
CA GLU A 109 -13.27 -3.85 -0.84
C GLU A 109 -13.47 -4.24 0.64
N LYS A 110 -12.73 -5.23 1.13
CA LYS A 110 -12.78 -5.65 2.55
C LYS A 110 -12.37 -4.51 3.48
N MET A 111 -11.28 -3.81 3.18
CA MET A 111 -10.85 -2.65 3.96
C MET A 111 -11.90 -1.55 3.98
N THR A 112 -12.54 -1.28 2.84
CA THR A 112 -13.58 -0.25 2.73
C THR A 112 -14.80 -0.63 3.57
N LYS A 113 -15.25 -1.89 3.52
CA LYS A 113 -16.35 -2.39 4.35
C LYS A 113 -16.05 -2.31 5.85
N ALA A 114 -14.79 -2.54 6.24
CA ALA A 114 -14.37 -2.49 7.63
C ALA A 114 -14.00 -1.08 8.11
N LEU A 115 -13.94 -0.09 7.22
CA LEU A 115 -13.47 1.28 7.52
C LEU A 115 -14.30 1.97 8.60
N ASP A 116 -15.62 1.78 8.59
CA ASP A 116 -16.53 2.39 9.55
C ASP A 116 -16.38 1.85 10.97
N SER A 117 -15.82 0.65 11.10
CA SER A 117 -15.57 -0.01 12.39
C SER A 117 -14.24 0.43 13.03
N ILE A 118 -13.42 1.23 12.33
CA ILE A 118 -12.19 1.82 12.90
C ILE A 118 -12.56 2.96 13.86
N LYS A 119 -12.21 2.78 15.14
CA LYS A 119 -12.42 3.81 16.18
C LYS A 119 -11.35 4.90 16.07
N GLY A 120 -11.79 6.16 16.18
CA GLY A 120 -10.92 7.35 16.16
C GLY A 120 -10.88 8.02 14.78
N GLY A 121 -11.43 9.23 14.68
CA GLY A 121 -11.59 9.93 13.39
C GLY A 121 -10.28 10.15 12.64
N LYS A 122 -9.18 10.44 13.34
CA LYS A 122 -7.85 10.59 12.71
C LYS A 122 -7.33 9.27 12.13
N ALA A 123 -7.49 8.15 12.85
CA ALA A 123 -7.07 6.83 12.38
C ALA A 123 -7.92 6.39 11.17
N LYS A 124 -9.23 6.58 11.23
CA LYS A 124 -10.15 6.33 10.11
C LYS A 124 -9.79 7.15 8.87
N ASN A 125 -9.45 8.43 9.03
CA ASN A 125 -9.02 9.27 7.91
C ASN A 125 -7.71 8.78 7.28
N ALA A 126 -6.74 8.36 8.10
CA ALA A 126 -5.49 7.78 7.61
C ALA A 126 -5.73 6.43 6.89
N ALA A 127 -6.66 5.60 7.38
CA ALA A 127 -7.09 4.38 6.71
C ALA A 127 -7.71 4.66 5.33
N LEU A 128 -8.63 5.63 5.26
CA LEU A 128 -9.26 6.07 4.01
C LEU A 128 -8.24 6.61 3.01
N GLU A 129 -7.26 7.39 3.49
CA GLU A 129 -6.17 7.90 2.67
C GLU A 129 -5.34 6.75 2.07
N SER A 130 -5.07 5.70 2.85
CA SER A 130 -4.37 4.50 2.34
C SER A 130 -5.18 3.81 1.25
N ILE A 131 -6.47 3.55 1.48
CA ILE A 131 -7.37 2.94 0.49
C ILE A 131 -7.38 3.76 -0.80
N THR A 132 -7.51 5.09 -0.69
CA THR A 132 -7.53 5.99 -1.85
C THR A 132 -6.24 5.90 -2.68
N ASN A 133 -5.08 5.85 -2.02
CA ASN A 133 -3.80 5.67 -2.71
C ASN A 133 -3.68 4.31 -3.39
N TRP A 134 -4.18 3.24 -2.78
CA TRP A 134 -4.20 1.92 -3.42
C TRP A 134 -5.20 1.80 -4.56
N VAL A 135 -6.33 2.51 -4.52
CA VAL A 135 -7.23 2.65 -5.68
C VAL A 135 -6.53 3.39 -6.83
N ALA A 136 -5.81 4.48 -6.53
CA ALA A 136 -5.02 5.19 -7.53
C ALA A 136 -3.92 4.30 -8.14
N LEU A 137 -3.24 3.50 -7.30
CA LEU A 137 -2.30 2.49 -7.75
C LEU A 137 -2.97 1.49 -8.70
N MET A 138 -4.15 0.96 -8.34
CA MET A 138 -4.88 -0.01 -9.15
C MET A 138 -5.18 0.54 -10.56
N ASN A 139 -5.63 1.80 -10.66
CA ASN A 139 -5.84 2.44 -11.96
C ASN A 139 -4.56 2.49 -12.79
N ARG A 140 -3.42 2.80 -12.16
CA ARG A 140 -2.10 2.78 -12.82
C ARG A 140 -1.68 1.39 -13.28
N LEU A 141 -2.11 0.32 -12.61
CA LEU A 141 -1.83 -1.05 -13.07
C LEU A 141 -2.57 -1.41 -14.34
N VAL A 142 -3.79 -0.88 -14.52
CA VAL A 142 -4.55 -1.07 -15.75
C VAL A 142 -3.78 -0.44 -16.92
N ASP A 143 -3.39 0.83 -16.77
CA ASP A 143 -2.61 1.57 -17.78
C ASP A 143 -1.24 0.94 -18.04
N TYR A 144 -0.56 0.50 -16.98
CA TYR A 144 0.72 -0.19 -17.07
C TYR A 144 0.61 -1.51 -17.83
N SER A 145 -0.40 -2.32 -17.52
CA SER A 145 -0.63 -3.60 -18.22
C SER A 145 -0.93 -3.39 -19.71
N ALA A 146 -1.72 -2.36 -20.04
CA ALA A 146 -2.00 -2.01 -21.43
C ALA A 146 -0.73 -1.55 -22.15
N SER A 147 0.11 -0.75 -21.49
CA SER A 147 1.38 -0.27 -22.03
C SER A 147 2.36 -1.43 -22.27
N LEU A 148 2.46 -2.39 -21.35
CA LEU A 148 3.28 -3.59 -21.52
C LEU A 148 2.83 -4.46 -22.69
N SER A 149 1.50 -4.68 -22.84
CA SER A 149 0.97 -5.43 -23.97
C SER A 149 1.29 -4.75 -25.30
N ARG A 150 1.04 -3.43 -25.40
CA ARG A 150 1.32 -2.66 -26.61
C ARG A 150 2.81 -2.64 -26.94
N LEU A 151 3.68 -2.46 -25.94
CA LEU A 151 5.13 -2.50 -26.13
C LEU A 151 5.60 -3.87 -26.65
N SER A 152 5.06 -4.96 -26.11
CA SER A 152 5.33 -6.29 -26.61
C SER A 152 4.94 -6.45 -28.09
N GLU A 153 3.75 -6.00 -28.47
CA GLU A 153 3.24 -6.09 -29.85
C GLU A 153 4.13 -5.31 -30.82
N VAL A 154 4.51 -4.08 -30.47
CA VAL A 154 5.36 -3.23 -31.30
C VAL A 154 6.78 -3.79 -31.42
N LEU A 155 7.34 -4.30 -30.33
CA LEU A 155 8.67 -4.94 -30.35
C LEU A 155 8.65 -6.19 -31.24
N GLN A 156 7.63 -7.05 -31.12
CA GLN A 156 7.48 -8.22 -31.98
C GLN A 156 7.35 -7.82 -33.46
N ALA A 157 6.50 -6.85 -33.79
CA ALA A 157 6.36 -6.35 -35.15
C ALA A 157 7.68 -5.82 -35.72
N ARG A 158 8.42 -5.02 -34.94
CA ARG A 158 9.73 -4.48 -35.33
C ARG A 158 10.74 -5.59 -35.65
N PHE A 159 10.85 -6.59 -34.79
CA PHE A 159 11.81 -7.69 -34.99
C PHE A 159 11.43 -8.67 -36.10
N GLU A 160 10.16 -8.73 -36.46
CA GLU A 160 9.64 -9.52 -37.59
C GLU A 160 9.58 -8.72 -38.90
N ASN A 161 10.18 -7.52 -38.95
CA ASN A 161 10.13 -6.59 -40.09
C ASN A 161 8.71 -6.24 -40.55
N ARG A 162 7.74 -6.26 -39.63
CA ARG A 162 6.38 -5.79 -39.89
C ARG A 162 6.32 -4.27 -39.72
N PRO A 163 5.66 -3.53 -40.64
CA PRO A 163 5.51 -2.10 -40.50
C PRO A 163 4.78 -1.75 -39.20
N THR A 164 5.28 -0.74 -38.49
CA THR A 164 4.66 -0.20 -37.27
C THR A 164 4.83 1.30 -37.24
N ASP A 165 3.73 2.02 -37.03
CA ASP A 165 3.72 3.48 -36.89
C ASP A 165 4.07 3.91 -35.45
N GLN A 166 4.18 2.95 -34.53
CA GLN A 166 4.41 3.24 -33.11
C GLN A 166 5.89 3.24 -32.76
N GLN A 167 6.31 4.30 -32.09
CA GLN A 167 7.70 4.47 -31.64
C GLN A 167 7.93 3.71 -30.33
N VAL A 168 8.81 2.71 -30.39
CA VAL A 168 9.24 1.92 -29.23
C VAL A 168 9.72 2.81 -28.06
N GLY A 169 10.43 3.90 -28.38
CA GLY A 169 10.93 4.84 -27.37
C GLY A 169 9.82 5.47 -26.53
N VAL A 170 8.75 5.93 -27.17
CA VAL A 170 7.58 6.53 -26.48
C VAL A 170 6.92 5.53 -25.53
N LEU A 171 6.77 4.27 -25.97
CA LEU A 171 6.18 3.22 -25.14
C LEU A 171 7.05 2.85 -23.94
N ILE A 172 8.38 2.85 -24.10
CA ILE A 172 9.32 2.65 -22.99
C ILE A 172 9.21 3.78 -21.97
N GLU A 173 9.14 5.02 -22.42
CA GLU A 173 8.95 6.18 -21.54
C GLU A 173 7.64 6.09 -20.77
N GLN A 174 6.55 5.69 -21.44
CA GLN A 174 5.25 5.46 -20.81
C GLN A 174 5.32 4.37 -19.74
N VAL A 175 5.89 3.19 -20.06
CA VAL A 175 6.10 2.09 -19.10
C VAL A 175 6.90 2.58 -17.88
N ASN A 176 7.98 3.33 -18.08
CA ASN A 176 8.78 3.88 -16.99
C ASN A 176 8.02 4.91 -16.14
N ALA A 177 7.17 5.74 -16.76
CA ALA A 177 6.34 6.70 -16.04
C ALA A 177 5.29 6.01 -15.16
N GLU A 178 4.68 4.94 -15.65
CA GLU A 178 3.74 4.14 -14.88
C GLU A 178 4.43 3.44 -13.70
N ILE A 179 5.62 2.86 -13.89
CA ILE A 179 6.42 2.25 -12.80
C ILE A 179 6.67 3.26 -11.67
N ARG A 180 7.07 4.50 -12.01
CA ARG A 180 7.28 5.56 -11.01
C ARG A 180 6.00 5.89 -10.25
N SER A 181 4.88 5.96 -10.95
CA SER A 181 3.57 6.26 -10.37
C SER A 181 3.10 5.16 -9.43
N ILE A 182 3.24 3.89 -9.84
CA ILE A 182 2.94 2.69 -9.02
C ILE A 182 3.76 2.73 -7.73
N ASN A 183 5.08 2.95 -7.83
CA ASN A 183 5.96 3.01 -6.67
C ASN A 183 5.59 4.14 -5.72
N ASN A 184 5.25 5.31 -6.25
CA ASN A 184 4.85 6.47 -5.46
C ASN A 184 3.53 6.21 -4.70
N PHE A 185 2.48 5.73 -5.37
CA PHE A 185 1.20 5.44 -4.71
C PHE A 185 1.32 4.32 -3.67
N ASN A 186 2.16 3.31 -3.93
CA ASN A 186 2.42 2.26 -2.96
C ASN A 186 3.04 2.82 -1.68
N GLU A 187 4.04 3.68 -1.82
CA GLU A 187 4.70 4.29 -0.67
C GLU A 187 3.76 5.23 0.11
N GLN A 188 2.96 6.04 -0.59
CA GLN A 188 1.95 6.90 0.05
C GLN A 188 0.91 6.09 0.83
N ALA A 189 0.42 4.99 0.26
CA ALA A 189 -0.50 4.08 0.96
C ALA A 189 0.13 3.48 2.22
N ARG A 190 1.39 3.03 2.14
CA ARG A 190 2.12 2.50 3.31
C ARG A 190 2.36 3.57 4.38
N GLN A 191 2.66 4.81 3.99
CA GLN A 191 2.80 5.93 4.92
C GLN A 191 1.50 6.23 5.66
N ALA A 192 0.37 6.17 4.95
CA ALA A 192 -0.95 6.35 5.54
C ALA A 192 -1.29 5.23 6.55
N ILE A 193 -0.97 3.96 6.25
CA ILE A 193 -1.12 2.84 7.21
C ILE A 193 -0.23 3.03 8.44
N ARG A 194 1.04 3.42 8.27
CA ARG A 194 1.93 3.70 9.42
C ARG A 194 1.39 4.83 10.31
N ARG A 195 0.82 5.87 9.70
CA ARG A 195 0.16 6.96 10.45
C ARG A 195 -1.08 6.45 11.18
N MET A 196 -1.91 5.64 10.54
CA MET A 196 -3.07 5.01 11.19
C MET A 196 -2.61 4.19 12.40
N ASP A 197 -1.61 3.32 12.25
CA ASP A 197 -1.09 2.50 13.35
C ASP A 197 -0.57 3.35 14.52
N PHE A 198 0.09 4.47 14.23
CA PHE A 198 0.55 5.41 15.26
C PHE A 198 -0.63 6.08 16.00
N LEU A 199 -1.71 6.41 15.30
CA LEU A 199 -2.88 7.08 15.86
C LEU A 199 -3.79 6.16 16.69
N VAL A 200 -3.58 4.85 16.58
CA VAL A 200 -4.36 3.82 17.26
C VAL A 200 -3.68 3.35 18.56
N ARG A 201 -2.39 3.63 18.72
CA ARG A 201 -1.57 3.33 19.92
C ARG A 201 -1.80 4.35 21.04
#